data_AF-A0A250KIE3-F1
#
_entry.id   AF-A0A250KIE3-F1
#
_cell.length_a   1.000
_cell.length_b   1.000
_cell.length_c   1.000
_cell.angle_alpha   90.00
_cell.angle_beta   90.00
_cell.angle_gamma   90.00
#
_symmetry.space_group_name_H-M   'P 1'
#
loop_
_entity.id
_entity.type
_entity.pdbx_description
1 polymer ?
#
loop_
_entity_poly.entity_id
_entity_poly.type
_entity_poly.pdbx_seq_one_letter_code
_entity_poly.pdbx_strand_id
1 'polypeptide(L)'
;MKQVCKLILYLFCVAIVLTGCRDKVQSKAETADSLAAVGQRVSRISKSKKKEDMRQYDVADQKRITDFIPKGYKIFEKVSGDLNKDGLDDCVLIIKATRKDGFVKDFKDEVVDRNRRGIIILFTEKDGYKLASKNYNCFSSENEDGGVYFAPELWVEERKGNLYLRYCHGRYGYWEYCFRYQGSDFMLIGYEATYNRGPLVLGKTSINFLTGVEYDDENINADKFDADSDDDPVDDEVFKRTVVKLKKKPLMKLSEIEDFDELRFE
;
A
#
# COMPACT_ATOMS: atom_id res chain seq x y z
N MET A 1 -73.17 -26.11 -30.92
CA MET A 1 -72.92 -25.75 -32.34
C MET A 1 -71.44 -25.51 -32.52
N LYS A 2 -70.82 -26.03 -33.60
CA LYS A 2 -69.38 -25.87 -33.86
C LYS A 2 -69.14 -24.54 -34.59
N GLN A 3 -68.07 -23.82 -34.26
CA GLN A 3 -67.54 -22.78 -35.13
C GLN A 3 -66.11 -23.14 -35.53
N VAL A 4 -65.91 -23.29 -36.83
CA VAL A 4 -64.65 -23.63 -37.51
C VAL A 4 -64.31 -22.41 -38.36
N CYS A 5 -63.08 -21.90 -38.31
CA CYS A 5 -62.31 -21.55 -39.52
C CYS A 5 -60.99 -20.82 -39.22
N LYS A 6 -59.95 -21.30 -39.92
CA LYS A 6 -58.90 -20.55 -40.64
C LYS A 6 -57.93 -19.70 -39.79
N LEU A 7 -56.65 -20.09 -39.69
CA LEU A 7 -55.60 -20.08 -40.75
C LEU A 7 -55.13 -18.65 -41.05
N ILE A 8 -53.82 -18.40 -40.88
CA ILE A 8 -52.93 -17.79 -41.89
C ILE A 8 -51.50 -17.67 -41.32
N LEU A 9 -50.54 -18.11 -42.12
CA LEU A 9 -49.10 -17.94 -41.92
C LEU A 9 -48.69 -16.61 -42.59
N TYR A 10 -47.87 -15.76 -41.97
CA TYR A 10 -47.27 -14.61 -42.66
C TYR A 10 -45.78 -14.48 -42.36
N LEU A 11 -44.96 -14.70 -43.38
CA LEU A 11 -43.63 -14.11 -43.49
C LEU A 11 -43.78 -12.60 -43.69
N PHE A 12 -42.92 -11.79 -43.08
CA PHE A 12 -42.63 -10.46 -43.61
C PHE A 12 -41.12 -10.18 -43.57
N CYS A 13 -40.55 -10.07 -44.78
CA CYS A 13 -39.26 -9.41 -44.97
C CYS A 13 -39.49 -7.89 -44.94
N VAL A 14 -38.62 -7.15 -44.27
CA VAL A 14 -38.41 -5.71 -44.54
C VAL A 14 -36.91 -5.50 -44.68
N ALA A 15 -36.52 -4.67 -45.65
CA ALA A 15 -35.14 -4.43 -46.04
C ALA A 15 -34.91 -2.93 -46.26
N ILE A 16 -33.64 -2.53 -46.44
CA ILE A 16 -33.19 -1.19 -46.87
C ILE A 16 -33.33 -0.17 -45.69
N VAL A 17 -32.37 0.69 -45.35
CA VAL A 17 -31.55 1.59 -46.19
C VAL A 17 -30.06 1.61 -45.81
N LEU A 18 -29.21 1.60 -46.84
CA LEU A 18 -27.79 1.97 -46.77
C LEU A 18 -27.64 3.48 -47.03
N THR A 19 -26.89 4.19 -46.19
CA THR A 19 -26.25 5.46 -46.56
C THR A 19 -24.75 5.31 -46.44
N GLY A 20 -24.09 5.16 -47.60
CA GLY A 20 -22.64 5.23 -47.70
C GLY A 20 -22.19 6.61 -48.14
N CYS A 21 -21.09 7.09 -47.57
CA CYS A 21 -20.16 7.97 -48.27
C CYS A 21 -18.81 7.25 -48.30
N ARG A 22 -18.23 7.11 -49.50
CA ARG A 22 -16.98 6.38 -49.72
C ARG A 22 -16.23 6.97 -50.88
N ASP A 23 -15.06 7.53 -50.60
CA ASP A 23 -13.85 7.57 -51.43
C ASP A 23 -12.67 7.73 -50.43
N LYS A 24 -11.67 6.84 -50.32
CA LYS A 24 -10.57 6.51 -51.26
C LYS A 24 -9.70 7.74 -51.58
N VAL A 25 -8.35 7.76 -51.50
CA VAL A 25 -7.29 6.73 -51.23
C VAL A 25 -5.99 7.51 -50.86
N GLN A 26 -4.94 7.07 -50.13
CA GLN A 26 -4.36 5.74 -49.80
C GLN A 26 -3.41 5.79 -48.55
N SER A 27 -2.73 4.67 -48.25
CA SER A 27 -1.39 4.41 -47.61
C SER A 27 -0.54 5.57 -47.03
N LYS A 28 0.31 5.42 -45.99
CA LYS A 28 0.85 4.35 -45.10
C LYS A 28 1.55 5.12 -43.94
N ALA A 29 1.87 4.65 -42.73
CA ALA A 29 2.10 3.32 -42.16
C ALA A 29 1.84 3.34 -40.63
N GLU A 30 1.82 2.17 -40.00
CA GLU A 30 1.71 1.99 -38.55
C GLU A 30 3.08 2.16 -37.85
N THR A 31 3.14 2.92 -36.75
CA THR A 31 4.03 2.66 -35.61
C THR A 31 3.48 3.33 -34.35
N ALA A 32 3.61 2.62 -33.23
CA ALA A 32 3.07 2.93 -31.91
C ALA A 32 3.28 4.38 -31.42
N ASP A 33 2.19 5.03 -31.00
CA ASP A 33 2.23 6.08 -29.98
C ASP A 33 0.93 6.09 -29.16
N SER A 34 0.97 5.57 -27.94
CA SER A 34 -0.15 5.60 -26.99
C SER A 34 0.28 5.33 -25.54
N LEU A 35 1.32 6.03 -25.07
CA LEU A 35 1.66 6.07 -23.63
C LEU A 35 2.18 7.43 -23.14
N ALA A 36 1.64 8.52 -23.69
CA ALA A 36 2.00 9.90 -23.34
C ALA A 36 0.82 10.70 -22.76
N ALA A 37 0.15 10.20 -21.70
CA ALA A 37 -0.96 10.93 -21.07
C ALA A 37 -1.34 10.51 -19.62
N VAL A 38 -0.43 10.57 -18.64
CA VAL A 38 -0.80 10.84 -17.23
C VAL A 38 0.23 11.75 -16.54
N GLY A 39 0.27 13.01 -16.95
CA GLY A 39 0.93 14.07 -16.19
C GLY A 39 0.06 14.53 -15.02
N GLN A 40 -0.10 13.71 -13.97
CA GLN A 40 -0.88 14.12 -12.80
C GLN A 40 -0.02 14.92 -11.81
N ARG A 41 -0.33 16.22 -11.74
CA ARG A 41 0.33 17.25 -10.94
C ARG A 41 0.24 16.93 -9.44
N VAL A 42 1.28 16.29 -8.89
CA VAL A 42 1.41 16.05 -7.44
C VAL A 42 1.47 17.39 -6.71
N SER A 43 0.46 17.70 -5.90
CA SER A 43 0.48 18.85 -5.00
C SER A 43 1.45 18.58 -3.85
N ARG A 44 2.48 19.43 -3.70
CA ARG A 44 3.35 19.42 -2.52
C ARG A 44 2.51 19.71 -1.26
N ILE A 45 2.21 18.69 -0.47
CA ILE A 45 1.71 18.87 0.89
C ILE A 45 2.91 19.26 1.76
N SER A 46 2.93 20.49 2.25
CA SER A 46 3.96 21.01 3.13
C SER A 46 3.78 20.49 4.57
N LYS A 47 4.90 20.36 5.31
CA LYS A 47 5.02 19.75 6.64
C LYS A 47 4.26 20.45 7.81
N SER A 48 3.19 21.23 7.56
CA SER A 48 2.55 22.07 8.60
C SER A 48 1.24 21.53 9.22
N LYS A 49 0.64 20.45 8.68
CA LYS A 49 -0.57 19.82 9.24
C LYS A 49 -0.28 18.47 9.91
N LYS A 50 0.11 18.48 11.19
CA LYS A 50 0.15 17.26 12.04
C LYS A 50 -0.53 17.43 13.41
N LYS A 51 -1.34 18.49 13.60
CA LYS A 51 -2.05 18.77 14.88
C LYS A 51 -3.54 19.08 14.73
N GLU A 52 -4.08 19.14 13.52
CA GLU A 52 -5.48 19.57 13.29
C GLU A 52 -6.43 18.44 12.89
N ASP A 53 -5.99 17.40 12.17
CA ASP A 53 -6.86 16.27 11.76
C ASP A 53 -7.41 15.46 12.94
N MET A 54 -6.75 15.52 14.11
CA MET A 54 -7.22 14.87 15.33
C MET A 54 -8.53 15.47 15.89
N ARG A 55 -9.03 16.57 15.32
CA ARG A 55 -10.23 17.31 15.78
C ARG A 55 -11.51 17.00 15.00
N GLN A 56 -11.52 16.01 14.12
CA GLN A 56 -12.70 15.62 13.33
C GLN A 56 -13.16 14.18 13.60
N TYR A 57 -13.37 13.84 14.88
CA TYR A 57 -14.11 12.64 15.28
C TYR A 57 -15.21 13.05 16.26
N ASP A 58 -16.38 12.42 16.15
CA ASP A 58 -17.40 12.56 17.19
C ASP A 58 -16.88 11.94 18.50
N VAL A 59 -17.17 12.58 19.62
CA VAL A 59 -16.72 12.18 20.97
C VAL A 59 -17.23 10.78 21.30
N ALA A 60 -18.39 10.39 20.74
CA ALA A 60 -18.93 9.04 20.85
C ALA A 60 -18.04 7.96 20.20
N ASP A 61 -17.57 8.19 18.97
CA ASP A 61 -16.69 7.25 18.26
C ASP A 61 -15.31 7.17 18.90
N GLN A 62 -14.76 8.30 19.34
CA GLN A 62 -13.48 8.30 20.04
C GLN A 62 -13.54 7.45 21.31
N LYS A 63 -14.64 7.53 22.06
CA LYS A 63 -14.87 6.72 23.26
C LYS A 63 -14.98 5.21 22.95
N ARG A 64 -15.72 4.85 21.90
CA ARG A 64 -15.87 3.44 21.45
C ARG A 64 -14.54 2.83 20.99
N ILE A 65 -13.69 3.62 20.35
CA ILE A 65 -12.35 3.20 19.90
C ILE A 65 -11.40 3.01 21.09
N THR A 66 -11.47 3.88 22.11
CA THR A 66 -10.55 3.78 23.27
C THR A 66 -10.69 2.50 24.08
N ASP A 67 -11.85 1.84 24.05
CA ASP A 67 -12.09 0.57 24.76
C ASP A 67 -11.22 -0.59 24.24
N PHE A 68 -10.69 -0.49 23.02
CA PHE A 68 -9.78 -1.48 22.43
C PHE A 68 -8.30 -1.24 22.78
N ILE A 69 -7.95 -0.07 23.35
CA ILE A 69 -6.57 0.30 23.62
C ILE A 69 -6.11 -0.35 24.94
N PRO A 70 -5.10 -1.24 24.91
CA PRO A 70 -4.60 -1.89 26.12
C PRO A 70 -3.96 -0.88 27.09
N LYS A 71 -4.08 -1.15 28.39
CA LYS A 71 -3.42 -0.36 29.44
C LYS A 71 -1.90 -0.30 29.20
N GLY A 72 -1.33 0.89 29.28
CA GLY A 72 0.09 1.12 28.98
C GLY A 72 0.37 1.45 27.52
N TYR A 73 -0.66 1.77 26.73
CA TYR A 73 -0.54 2.27 25.36
C TYR A 73 -1.35 3.56 25.19
N LYS A 74 -0.98 4.35 24.18
CA LYS A 74 -1.71 5.53 23.67
C LYS A 74 -1.96 5.34 22.17
N ILE A 75 -3.02 5.94 21.64
CA ILE A 75 -3.19 6.08 20.18
C ILE A 75 -2.07 7.00 19.68
N PHE A 76 -1.38 6.57 18.63
CA PHE A 76 -0.35 7.31 17.90
C PHE A 76 -0.94 7.89 16.61
N GLU A 77 -1.71 7.07 15.88
CA GLU A 77 -2.34 7.44 14.60
C GLU A 77 -3.64 6.65 14.42
N LYS A 78 -4.59 7.20 13.67
CA LYS A 78 -5.81 6.54 13.22
C LYS A 78 -5.94 6.72 11.71
N VAL A 79 -6.20 5.64 11.01
CA VAL A 79 -6.49 5.59 9.57
C VAL A 79 -7.86 4.92 9.39
N SER A 80 -8.59 5.33 8.36
CA SER A 80 -9.90 4.77 8.00
C SER A 80 -9.89 4.23 6.58
N GLY A 81 -10.69 3.19 6.33
CA GLY A 81 -10.94 2.66 4.98
C GLY A 81 -11.59 1.28 5.01
N ASP A 82 -12.34 0.94 3.96
CA ASP A 82 -13.06 -0.33 3.81
C ASP A 82 -12.09 -1.52 3.53
N LEU A 83 -11.68 -2.21 4.59
CA LEU A 83 -10.73 -3.33 4.53
C LEU A 83 -11.43 -4.68 4.30
N ASN A 84 -12.71 -4.78 4.65
CA ASN A 84 -13.49 -6.01 4.58
C ASN A 84 -14.39 -6.11 3.31
N LYS A 85 -14.63 -4.99 2.63
CA LYS A 85 -15.45 -4.79 1.42
C LYS A 85 -16.96 -4.81 1.63
N ASP A 86 -17.45 -4.38 2.79
CA ASP A 86 -18.88 -4.22 3.10
C ASP A 86 -19.43 -2.82 2.79
N GLY A 87 -18.56 -1.86 2.43
CA GLY A 87 -18.93 -0.48 2.13
C GLY A 87 -18.94 0.47 3.34
N LEU A 88 -18.47 0.04 4.50
CA LEU A 88 -18.21 0.88 5.68
C LEU A 88 -16.70 1.11 5.83
N ASP A 89 -16.31 2.32 6.24
CA ASP A 89 -14.91 2.58 6.58
C ASP A 89 -14.55 1.88 7.90
N ASP A 90 -13.68 0.88 7.83
CA ASP A 90 -13.07 0.25 9.00
C ASP A 90 -12.05 1.20 9.66
N CYS A 91 -11.60 0.85 10.87
CA CYS A 91 -10.68 1.66 11.67
C CYS A 91 -9.36 0.93 11.92
N VAL A 92 -8.25 1.52 11.46
CA VAL A 92 -6.89 1.08 11.75
C VAL A 92 -6.27 2.05 12.76
N LEU A 93 -5.72 1.51 13.84
CA LEU A 93 -5.12 2.27 14.92
C LEU A 93 -3.65 1.88 15.03
N ILE A 94 -2.76 2.86 14.91
CA ILE A 94 -1.39 2.69 15.39
C ILE A 94 -1.38 3.12 16.84
N ILE A 95 -0.92 2.21 17.70
CA ILE A 95 -0.74 2.46 19.13
C ILE A 95 0.74 2.53 19.45
N LYS A 96 1.11 3.26 20.51
CA LYS A 96 2.48 3.31 21.04
C LYS A 96 2.46 2.97 22.51
N ALA A 97 3.38 2.11 22.97
CA ALA A 97 3.52 1.84 24.39
C ALA A 97 3.94 3.11 25.17
N THR A 98 3.67 3.15 26.47
CA THR A 98 3.95 4.30 27.35
C THR A 98 4.81 3.92 28.55
N ARG A 99 5.66 2.90 28.39
CA ARG A 99 6.53 2.40 29.46
C ARG A 99 7.63 3.41 29.77
N LYS A 100 8.02 3.52 31.04
CA LYS A 100 9.03 4.48 31.51
C LYS A 100 10.45 4.14 31.06
N ASP A 101 10.75 2.86 30.91
CA ASP A 101 12.02 2.31 30.40
C ASP A 101 12.19 2.50 28.89
N GLY A 102 11.11 2.80 28.15
CA GLY A 102 11.18 3.20 26.75
C GLY A 102 11.60 4.67 26.53
N PHE A 103 11.83 5.46 27.58
CA PHE A 103 12.40 6.80 27.46
C PHE A 103 13.90 6.72 27.69
N VAL A 104 14.69 6.95 26.65
CA VAL A 104 16.15 6.81 26.66
C VAL A 104 16.81 8.07 26.12
N LYS A 105 18.11 8.22 26.34
CA LYS A 105 18.91 9.27 25.69
C LYS A 105 19.31 8.85 24.28
N ASP A 106 19.22 9.78 23.33
CA ASP A 106 19.78 9.63 21.99
C ASP A 106 21.28 10.01 21.94
N PHE A 107 21.85 10.03 20.73
CA PHE A 107 23.26 10.41 20.50
C PHE A 107 23.58 11.89 20.80
N LYS A 108 22.58 12.73 21.08
CA LYS A 108 22.72 14.14 21.47
C LYS A 108 22.46 14.35 22.98
N ASP A 109 22.36 13.28 23.76
CA ASP A 109 21.93 13.28 25.15
C ASP A 109 20.47 13.74 25.37
N GLU A 110 19.65 13.86 24.32
CA GLU A 110 18.24 14.25 24.41
C GLU A 110 17.35 13.04 24.77
N VAL A 111 16.35 13.25 25.65
CA VAL A 111 15.45 12.17 26.06
C VAL A 111 14.35 11.95 25.02
N VAL A 112 14.37 10.79 24.36
CA VAL A 112 13.44 10.40 23.29
C VAL A 112 12.57 9.20 23.70
N ASP A 113 11.34 9.15 23.17
CA ASP A 113 10.39 8.05 23.38
C ASP A 113 10.65 6.92 22.37
N ARG A 114 11.44 5.91 22.77
CA ARG A 114 11.74 4.66 22.03
C ARG A 114 10.77 3.52 22.36
N ASN A 115 9.59 3.81 22.95
CA ASN A 115 8.57 2.77 23.09
C ASN A 115 8.14 2.22 21.71
N ARG A 116 8.06 0.91 21.59
CA ARG A 116 7.57 0.26 20.37
C ARG A 116 6.11 0.62 20.08
N ARG A 117 5.78 0.54 18.79
CA ARG A 117 4.44 0.78 18.23
C ARG A 117 3.81 -0.56 17.82
N GLY A 118 2.50 -0.54 17.64
CA GLY A 118 1.73 -1.67 17.19
C GLY A 118 0.48 -1.24 16.45
N ILE A 119 -0.30 -2.20 15.98
CA ILE A 119 -1.51 -2.02 15.20
C ILE A 119 -2.72 -2.69 15.88
N ILE A 120 -3.88 -2.07 15.78
CA ILE A 120 -5.18 -2.68 16.05
C ILE A 120 -6.07 -2.36 14.85
N ILE A 121 -6.77 -3.36 14.32
CA ILE A 121 -7.72 -3.21 13.22
C ILE A 121 -9.10 -3.58 13.73
N LEU A 122 -10.03 -2.66 13.57
CA LEU A 122 -11.42 -2.77 14.01
C LEU A 122 -12.33 -2.66 12.79
N PHE A 123 -13.16 -3.66 12.56
CA PHE A 123 -14.23 -3.54 11.58
C PHE A 123 -15.38 -2.71 12.13
N THR A 124 -15.96 -1.88 11.28
CA THR A 124 -17.13 -1.08 11.62
C THR A 124 -18.37 -1.97 11.54
N GLU A 125 -19.15 -2.04 12.62
CA GLU A 125 -20.44 -2.71 12.65
C GLU A 125 -21.53 -1.67 12.99
N LYS A 126 -22.79 -1.97 12.66
CA LYS A 126 -23.93 -1.03 12.77
C LYS A 126 -23.99 -0.22 14.07
N ASP A 127 -23.66 -0.84 15.19
CA ASP A 127 -23.78 -0.26 16.53
C ASP A 127 -22.41 -0.02 17.22
N GLY A 128 -21.29 -0.17 16.51
CA GLY A 128 -19.95 0.04 17.07
C GLY A 128 -18.80 -0.56 16.25
N TYR A 129 -17.88 -1.24 16.93
CA TYR A 129 -16.67 -1.80 16.35
C TYR A 129 -16.44 -3.24 16.80
N LYS A 130 -15.81 -4.03 15.94
CA LYS A 130 -15.39 -5.41 16.22
C LYS A 130 -13.91 -5.58 15.92
N LEU A 131 -13.17 -6.21 16.84
CA LEU A 131 -11.76 -6.53 16.64
C LEU A 131 -11.58 -7.50 15.46
N ALA A 132 -10.84 -7.07 14.44
CA ALA A 132 -10.48 -7.88 13.27
C ALA A 132 -9.07 -8.47 13.39
N SER A 133 -8.09 -7.67 13.84
CA SER A 133 -6.73 -8.13 14.14
C SER A 133 -6.03 -7.16 15.09
N LYS A 134 -4.94 -7.61 15.72
CA LYS A 134 -4.09 -6.79 16.59
C LYS A 134 -2.68 -7.36 16.70
N ASN A 135 -1.71 -6.45 16.82
CA ASN A 135 -0.35 -6.77 17.20
C ASN A 135 0.26 -5.56 17.93
N TYR A 136 0.56 -5.68 19.22
CA TYR A 136 0.81 -4.50 20.06
C TYR A 136 2.23 -3.92 19.98
N ASN A 137 3.23 -4.67 19.49
CA ASN A 137 4.64 -4.26 19.53
C ASN A 137 5.42 -4.55 18.23
N CYS A 138 4.76 -4.88 17.12
CA CYS A 138 5.45 -5.29 15.88
C CYS A 138 6.27 -4.19 15.18
N PHE A 139 6.08 -2.91 15.53
CA PHE A 139 6.77 -1.79 14.89
C PHE A 139 7.74 -1.09 15.84
N SER A 140 8.90 -0.67 15.33
CA SER A 140 9.85 0.16 16.07
C SER A 140 9.37 1.62 16.19
N SER A 141 10.02 2.44 17.02
CA SER A 141 9.59 3.82 17.28
C SER A 141 9.77 4.74 16.06
N GLU A 142 9.00 5.82 15.98
CA GLU A 142 9.27 6.92 15.06
C GLU A 142 10.55 7.71 15.41
N ASN A 143 11.11 7.47 16.61
CA ASN A 143 12.33 8.12 17.10
C ASN A 143 13.56 7.20 17.05
N GLU A 144 13.53 6.07 16.31
CA GLU A 144 14.70 5.19 16.18
C GLU A 144 15.94 5.91 15.63
N ASP A 145 17.09 5.23 15.70
CA ASP A 145 18.33 5.75 15.11
C ASP A 145 18.37 5.38 13.62
N GLY A 146 18.43 6.39 12.75
CA GLY A 146 18.62 6.22 11.31
C GLY A 146 20.10 6.18 10.89
N GLY A 147 21.03 6.18 11.86
CA GLY A 147 22.46 6.22 11.64
C GLY A 147 22.90 7.54 11.03
N VAL A 148 23.36 7.49 9.78
CA VAL A 148 23.76 8.70 9.01
C VAL A 148 22.54 9.51 8.53
N TYR A 149 21.33 8.97 8.67
CA TYR A 149 20.10 9.57 8.16
C TYR A 149 18.95 9.52 9.19
N PHE A 150 17.72 9.84 8.77
CA PHE A 150 16.54 9.77 9.65
C PHE A 150 15.92 8.36 9.66
N ALA A 151 15.36 7.92 10.79
CA ALA A 151 14.73 6.61 10.88
C ALA A 151 13.50 6.47 9.95
N PRO A 152 13.31 5.32 9.28
CA PRO A 152 12.23 5.10 8.31
C PRO A 152 10.83 5.53 8.81
N GLU A 153 10.16 6.40 8.07
CA GLU A 153 8.81 6.86 8.41
C GLU A 153 7.78 5.79 7.99
N LEU A 154 7.08 5.21 8.97
CA LEU A 154 5.94 4.30 8.72
C LEU A 154 4.73 5.10 8.21
N TRP A 155 4.16 4.63 7.10
CA TRP A 155 2.92 5.06 6.46
C TRP A 155 1.94 3.90 6.40
N VAL A 156 0.67 4.18 6.67
CA VAL A 156 -0.39 3.18 6.84
C VAL A 156 -1.57 3.62 5.98
N GLU A 157 -2.00 2.77 5.06
CA GLU A 157 -3.08 3.11 4.14
C GLU A 157 -3.93 1.89 3.75
N GLU A 158 -5.20 2.15 3.45
CA GLU A 158 -6.10 1.20 2.79
C GLU A 158 -6.01 1.43 1.28
N ARG A 159 -5.86 0.36 0.48
CA ARG A 159 -6.11 0.42 -0.97
C ARG A 159 -6.82 -0.82 -1.51
N LYS A 160 -8.07 -0.63 -1.97
CA LYS A 160 -8.93 -1.63 -2.64
C LYS A 160 -9.21 -2.87 -1.77
N GLY A 161 -9.51 -2.65 -0.50
CA GLY A 161 -9.66 -3.60 0.60
C GLY A 161 -8.42 -4.46 0.82
N ASN A 162 -7.25 -3.82 0.86
CA ASN A 162 -6.01 -4.40 1.39
C ASN A 162 -5.32 -3.32 2.23
N LEU A 163 -4.73 -3.71 3.35
CA LEU A 163 -3.93 -2.84 4.21
C LEU A 163 -2.49 -2.81 3.67
N TYR A 164 -1.93 -1.62 3.54
CA TYR A 164 -0.53 -1.42 3.19
C TYR A 164 0.22 -0.74 4.33
N LEU A 165 1.41 -1.27 4.62
CA LEU A 165 2.34 -0.77 5.63
C LEU A 165 3.66 -0.44 4.92
N ARG A 166 3.90 0.85 4.68
CA ARG A 166 5.07 1.35 3.93
C ARG A 166 6.05 2.04 4.87
N TYR A 167 7.32 1.67 4.80
CA TYR A 167 8.42 2.39 5.45
C TYR A 167 9.16 3.23 4.42
N CYS A 168 9.10 4.55 4.56
CA CYS A 168 9.76 5.52 3.68
C CYS A 168 11.10 5.95 4.29
N HIS A 169 12.22 5.66 3.61
CA HIS A 169 13.57 5.98 4.07
C HIS A 169 14.28 7.03 3.18
N GLY A 170 13.49 7.93 2.57
CA GLY A 170 13.98 9.08 1.80
C GLY A 170 14.96 8.69 0.70
N ARG A 171 16.21 9.17 0.79
CA ARG A 171 17.27 8.93 -0.21
C ARG A 171 17.69 7.46 -0.38
N TYR A 172 17.26 6.57 0.53
CA TYR A 172 17.56 5.14 0.48
C TYR A 172 16.41 4.28 -0.06
N GLY A 173 15.27 4.89 -0.40
CA GLY A 173 14.12 4.21 -0.99
C GLY A 173 13.01 3.92 0.02
N TYR A 174 12.31 2.81 -0.17
CA TYR A 174 11.22 2.38 0.69
C TYR A 174 11.03 0.86 0.66
N TRP A 175 10.29 0.33 1.61
CA TRP A 175 9.69 -1.00 1.51
C TRP A 175 8.24 -0.98 1.99
N GLU A 176 7.43 -1.91 1.50
CA GLU A 176 5.99 -1.94 1.70
C GLU A 176 5.47 -3.37 1.78
N TYR A 177 4.64 -3.63 2.78
CA TYR A 177 3.96 -4.90 2.98
C TYR A 177 2.48 -4.76 2.63
N CYS A 178 1.95 -5.68 1.83
CA CYS A 178 0.54 -5.73 1.44
C CYS A 178 -0.17 -6.87 2.17
N PHE A 179 -1.19 -6.53 2.96
CA PHE A 179 -1.98 -7.45 3.76
C PHE A 179 -3.45 -7.48 3.32
N ARG A 180 -4.04 -8.67 3.30
CA ARG A 180 -5.48 -8.86 3.03
C ARG A 180 -6.15 -9.61 4.17
N TYR A 181 -7.32 -9.14 4.60
CA TYR A 181 -8.14 -9.90 5.53
C TYR A 181 -8.69 -11.19 4.88
N GLN A 182 -8.33 -12.34 5.44
CA GLN A 182 -8.84 -13.65 5.06
C GLN A 182 -8.57 -14.66 6.18
N GLY A 183 -9.47 -15.62 6.42
CA GLY A 183 -9.23 -16.66 7.43
C GLY A 183 -9.06 -16.13 8.87
N SER A 184 -9.86 -15.11 9.24
CA SER A 184 -9.87 -14.42 10.54
C SER A 184 -8.64 -13.57 10.91
N ASP A 185 -7.75 -13.26 9.96
CA ASP A 185 -6.66 -12.30 10.17
C ASP A 185 -6.25 -11.59 8.87
N PHE A 186 -5.37 -10.61 8.98
CA PHE A 186 -4.69 -9.97 7.87
C PHE A 186 -3.46 -10.79 7.48
N MET A 187 -3.53 -11.42 6.30
CA MET A 187 -2.46 -12.25 5.76
C MET A 187 -1.55 -11.43 4.85
N LEU A 188 -0.23 -11.58 5.00
CA LEU A 188 0.75 -10.99 4.10
C LEU A 188 0.65 -11.64 2.72
N ILE A 189 0.27 -10.87 1.69
CA ILE A 189 0.07 -11.35 0.31
C ILE A 189 1.09 -10.81 -0.69
N GLY A 190 1.76 -9.70 -0.38
CA GLY A 190 2.88 -9.22 -1.19
C GLY A 190 3.83 -8.28 -0.43
N TYR A 191 4.99 -8.06 -1.02
CA TYR A 191 6.03 -7.16 -0.54
C TYR A 191 6.65 -6.42 -1.72
N GLU A 192 6.89 -5.12 -1.59
CA GLU A 192 7.51 -4.27 -2.60
C GLU A 192 8.61 -3.44 -1.93
N ALA A 193 9.79 -3.34 -2.53
CA ALA A 193 10.89 -2.52 -2.03
C ALA A 193 11.70 -1.87 -3.15
N THR A 194 12.27 -0.70 -2.86
CA THR A 194 13.31 -0.08 -3.68
C THR A 194 14.50 0.29 -2.81
N TYR A 195 15.69 0.05 -3.32
CA TYR A 195 16.95 0.43 -2.70
C TYR A 195 17.56 1.54 -3.57
N ASN A 196 17.76 2.72 -2.98
CA ASN A 196 18.12 3.93 -3.69
C ASN A 196 19.44 4.53 -3.21
N ARG A 197 20.08 5.33 -4.08
CA ARG A 197 21.11 6.30 -3.72
C ARG A 197 20.70 7.68 -4.23
N GLY A 198 20.15 8.50 -3.34
CA GLY A 198 19.67 9.83 -3.73
C GLY A 198 18.45 9.71 -4.66
N PRO A 199 18.47 10.33 -5.85
CA PRO A 199 17.39 10.20 -6.83
C PRO A 199 17.40 8.84 -7.54
N LEU A 200 18.53 8.14 -7.60
CA LEU A 200 18.68 6.91 -8.37
C LEU A 200 18.13 5.69 -7.61
N VAL A 201 17.35 4.85 -8.29
CA VAL A 201 17.02 3.50 -7.82
C VAL A 201 18.11 2.52 -8.28
N LEU A 202 18.82 1.94 -7.31
CA LEU A 202 19.83 0.90 -7.54
C LEU A 202 19.18 -0.45 -7.86
N GLY A 203 17.96 -0.69 -7.35
CA GLY A 203 17.14 -1.82 -7.71
C GLY A 203 15.84 -1.93 -6.94
N LYS A 204 15.07 -2.98 -7.24
CA LYS A 204 13.69 -3.16 -6.80
C LYS A 204 13.43 -4.64 -6.51
N THR A 205 12.74 -4.94 -5.41
CA THR A 205 12.28 -6.30 -5.09
C THR A 205 10.76 -6.33 -5.01
N SER A 206 10.11 -7.24 -5.73
CA SER A 206 8.66 -7.44 -5.72
C SER A 206 8.35 -8.92 -5.46
N ILE A 207 7.67 -9.21 -4.37
CA ILE A 207 7.31 -10.57 -3.95
C ILE A 207 5.80 -10.72 -3.93
N ASN A 208 5.30 -11.76 -4.62
CA ASN A 208 3.91 -12.20 -4.53
C ASN A 208 3.85 -13.53 -3.77
N PHE A 209 3.44 -13.48 -2.50
CA PHE A 209 3.38 -14.66 -1.63
C PHE A 209 2.25 -15.63 -2.00
N LEU A 210 1.25 -15.19 -2.79
CA LEU A 210 0.19 -16.05 -3.31
C LEU A 210 0.69 -16.98 -4.42
N THR A 211 1.59 -16.49 -5.28
CA THR A 211 2.21 -17.28 -6.35
C THR A 211 3.54 -17.92 -5.94
N GLY A 212 4.20 -17.39 -4.90
CA GLY A 212 5.56 -17.78 -4.52
C GLY A 212 6.60 -17.34 -5.54
N VAL A 213 6.39 -16.17 -6.17
CA VAL A 213 7.31 -15.59 -7.16
C VAL A 213 7.85 -14.28 -6.63
N GLU A 214 9.15 -14.13 -6.75
CA GLU A 214 9.90 -12.91 -6.48
C GLU A 214 10.56 -12.42 -7.78
N TYR A 215 10.50 -11.11 -7.98
CA TYR A 215 11.27 -10.39 -8.99
C TYR A 215 12.29 -9.52 -8.27
N ASP A 216 13.55 -9.69 -8.63
CA ASP A 216 14.66 -8.87 -8.17
C ASP A 216 15.25 -8.15 -9.38
N ASP A 217 15.14 -6.82 -9.41
CA ASP A 217 15.46 -5.95 -10.54
C ASP A 217 16.69 -5.11 -10.21
N GLU A 218 17.85 -5.50 -10.72
CA GLU A 218 19.14 -4.80 -10.55
C GLU A 218 19.30 -3.72 -11.63
N ASN A 219 19.62 -2.47 -11.26
CA ASN A 219 19.91 -1.42 -12.23
C ASN A 219 21.33 -1.57 -12.80
N ILE A 220 21.45 -1.99 -14.06
CA ILE A 220 22.76 -2.24 -14.71
C ILE A 220 23.52 -0.97 -15.11
N ASN A 221 22.89 0.21 -14.96
CA ASN A 221 23.53 1.51 -15.10
C ASN A 221 23.89 2.13 -13.73
N ALA A 222 23.72 1.41 -12.62
CA ALA A 222 23.90 1.93 -11.26
C ALA A 222 25.33 2.27 -10.83
N ASP A 223 26.33 2.16 -11.73
CA ASP A 223 27.70 2.64 -11.55
C ASP A 223 28.06 3.82 -12.49
N LYS A 224 27.13 4.24 -13.36
CA LYS A 224 27.35 5.29 -14.37
C LYS A 224 26.96 6.67 -13.85
N PHE A 225 27.83 7.24 -13.03
CA PHE A 225 27.69 8.61 -12.52
C PHE A 225 28.72 9.55 -13.11
N ASP A 226 28.42 10.84 -13.01
CA ASP A 226 29.41 11.86 -13.28
C ASP A 226 30.43 11.83 -12.12
N ALA A 227 31.72 11.81 -12.45
CA ALA A 227 32.77 11.89 -11.43
C ALA A 227 32.78 13.25 -10.71
N ASP A 228 32.16 14.27 -11.31
CA ASP A 228 32.00 15.62 -10.79
C ASP A 228 30.63 15.84 -10.08
N SER A 229 29.76 14.83 -9.98
CA SER A 229 28.50 14.89 -9.20
C SER A 229 28.16 13.57 -8.48
N ASP A 230 28.20 13.58 -7.14
CA ASP A 230 28.07 12.38 -6.27
C ASP A 230 26.74 11.59 -6.44
N ASP A 231 25.67 12.24 -6.92
CA ASP A 231 24.30 11.71 -6.92
C ASP A 231 23.55 11.82 -8.27
N ASP A 232 24.16 12.37 -9.34
CA ASP A 232 23.52 12.48 -10.66
C ASP A 232 23.87 11.30 -11.59
N PRO A 233 22.90 10.53 -12.09
CA PRO A 233 23.15 9.48 -13.07
C PRO A 233 23.40 10.07 -14.47
N VAL A 234 24.36 9.49 -15.20
CA VAL A 234 24.72 9.90 -16.58
C VAL A 234 23.80 9.23 -17.61
N ASP A 235 23.35 8.00 -17.32
CA ASP A 235 22.45 7.21 -18.15
C ASP A 235 21.12 6.96 -17.41
N ASP A 236 20.02 6.79 -18.15
CA ASP A 236 18.71 6.38 -17.63
C ASP A 236 18.78 5.03 -16.87
N GLU A 237 17.85 4.82 -15.92
CA GLU A 237 17.73 3.55 -15.20
C GLU A 237 17.37 2.39 -16.14
N VAL A 238 18.19 1.34 -16.18
CA VAL A 238 17.91 0.11 -16.95
C VAL A 238 17.99 -1.09 -16.02
N PHE A 239 16.87 -1.80 -15.86
CA PHE A 239 16.77 -2.91 -14.91
C PHE A 239 16.94 -4.26 -15.60
N LYS A 240 17.78 -5.11 -15.01
CA LYS A 240 17.92 -6.53 -15.35
C LYS A 240 17.19 -7.36 -14.28
N ARG A 241 16.16 -8.07 -14.72
CA ARG A 241 15.33 -8.90 -13.85
C ARG A 241 15.92 -10.29 -13.61
N THR A 242 16.02 -10.67 -12.34
CA THR A 242 16.10 -12.05 -11.87
C THR A 242 14.71 -12.49 -11.40
N VAL A 243 14.34 -13.75 -11.68
CA VAL A 243 13.06 -14.33 -11.22
C VAL A 243 13.35 -15.48 -10.28
N VAL A 244 12.96 -15.35 -9.02
CA VAL A 244 13.16 -16.36 -7.98
C VAL A 244 11.82 -17.03 -7.66
N LYS A 245 11.85 -18.34 -7.46
CA LYS A 245 10.68 -19.12 -7.04
C LYS A 245 10.82 -19.53 -5.58
N LEU A 246 10.05 -18.89 -4.72
CA LEU A 246 10.08 -19.10 -3.29
C LEU A 246 9.50 -20.46 -2.89
N LYS A 247 9.97 -20.99 -1.76
CA LYS A 247 9.43 -22.21 -1.17
C LYS A 247 8.01 -21.93 -0.68
N LYS A 248 7.03 -22.73 -1.15
CA LYS A 248 5.64 -22.58 -0.71
C LYS A 248 5.52 -22.82 0.80
N LYS A 249 5.22 -21.75 1.53
CA LYS A 249 4.91 -21.71 2.97
C LYS A 249 3.46 -21.21 3.16
N PRO A 250 2.82 -21.43 4.33
CA PRO A 250 1.63 -20.68 4.71
C PRO A 250 1.92 -19.16 4.68
N LEU A 251 0.92 -18.35 4.36
CA LEU A 251 1.05 -16.90 4.46
C LEU A 251 1.20 -16.50 5.93
N MET A 252 2.00 -15.46 6.18
CA MET A 252 2.21 -14.92 7.52
C MET A 252 1.02 -14.06 7.96
N LYS A 253 0.62 -14.16 9.23
CA LYS A 253 -0.43 -13.32 9.82
C LYS A 253 0.15 -12.05 10.43
N LEU A 254 -0.55 -10.93 10.28
CA LEU A 254 -0.19 -9.67 10.94
C LEU A 254 -0.10 -9.81 12.47
N SER A 255 -0.98 -10.60 13.10
CA SER A 255 -0.95 -10.85 14.55
C SER A 255 0.23 -11.70 15.04
N GLU A 256 0.92 -12.39 14.13
CA GLU A 256 2.02 -13.32 14.43
C GLU A 256 3.41 -12.75 14.06
N ILE A 257 3.50 -11.54 13.52
CA ILE A 257 4.78 -10.86 13.23
C ILE A 257 5.37 -10.30 14.53
N GLU A 258 6.47 -10.87 15.02
CA GLU A 258 7.12 -10.38 16.25
C GLU A 258 7.75 -9.00 16.05
N ASP A 259 8.51 -8.83 14.96
CA ASP A 259 9.16 -7.58 14.59
C ASP A 259 9.18 -7.44 13.05
N PHE A 260 8.82 -6.26 12.53
CA PHE A 260 8.94 -5.96 11.11
C PHE A 260 10.39 -5.69 10.69
N ASP A 261 11.25 -5.23 11.59
CA ASP A 261 12.66 -4.92 11.27
C ASP A 261 13.48 -6.21 11.04
N GLU A 262 13.07 -7.32 11.67
CA GLU A 262 13.69 -8.64 11.55
C GLU A 262 12.96 -9.59 10.56
N LEU A 263 11.98 -9.08 9.82
CA LEU A 263 11.22 -9.89 8.87
C LEU A 263 12.07 -10.24 7.62
N ARG A 264 12.14 -11.52 7.27
CA ARG A 264 12.90 -12.07 6.12
C ARG A 264 12.05 -13.08 5.32
N PHE A 265 12.36 -13.28 4.04
CA PHE A 265 11.53 -14.01 3.07
C PHE A 265 12.26 -15.16 2.33
N GLU A 266 12.95 -16.02 3.08
CA GLU A 266 13.62 -17.23 2.56
C GLU A 266 12.65 -18.41 2.24
#